data_AF-A0A6M3M8V6-F1
#
_entry.id   AF-A0A6M3M8V6-F1
#
_cell.length_a   1.000
_cell.length_b   1.000
_cell.length_c   1.000
_cell.angle_alpha   90.00
_cell.angle_beta   90.00
_cell.angle_gamma   90.00
#
_symmetry.space_group_name_H-M   'P 1'
#
loop_
_entity.id
_entity.type
_entity.pdbx_description
1 polymer ?
#
loop_
_entity_poly.entity_id
_entity_poly.type
_entity_poly.pdbx_seq_one_letter_code
_entity_poly.pdbx_strand_id
1 'polypeptide(L)'
;MTQLQTYTITVNSYEAGVLMGMMEKEGETIKQPLSHVWQQLVRLKKAIEKADGVVKKILPNGMLELTDEDGNRIIRPPYSWEIEDN
;
A
#
# COMPACT_ATOMS: atom_id res chain seq x y z
N MET A 1 -22.75 20.65 18.41
CA MET A 1 -22.32 19.82 17.27
C MET A 1 -20.84 20.05 17.08
N THR A 2 -20.01 19.01 17.24
CA THR A 2 -18.56 19.13 17.04
C THR A 2 -18.30 19.18 15.53
N GLN A 3 -17.72 20.27 15.03
CA GLN A 3 -17.37 20.40 13.61
C GLN A 3 -16.14 19.52 13.33
N LEU A 4 -16.32 18.44 12.58
CA LEU A 4 -15.21 17.62 12.12
C LEU A 4 -14.37 18.43 11.14
N GLN A 5 -13.10 18.64 11.47
CA GLN A 5 -12.16 19.29 10.57
C GLN A 5 -11.68 18.27 9.54
N THR A 6 -11.89 18.56 8.27
CA THR A 6 -11.37 17.77 7.15
C THR A 6 -9.99 18.28 6.79
N TYR A 7 -9.01 17.38 6.76
CA TYR A 7 -7.65 17.67 6.32
C TYR A 7 -7.34 16.86 5.06
N THR A 8 -6.76 17.50 4.07
CA THR A 8 -6.24 16.86 2.86
C THR A 8 -4.74 16.83 2.92
N ILE A 9 -4.15 15.66 2.70
CA ILE A 9 -2.69 15.49 2.59
C ILE A 9 -2.41 15.14 1.13
N THR A 10 -1.57 15.94 0.48
CA THR A 10 -1.07 15.66 -0.87
C THR A 10 0.29 15.01 -0.75
N VAL A 11 0.47 13.87 -1.42
CA VAL A 11 1.73 13.12 -1.46
C VAL A 11 2.03 12.72 -2.89
N ASN A 12 3.31 12.69 -3.25
CA ASN A 12 3.76 12.01 -4.47
C ASN A 12 3.90 10.49 -4.25
N SER A 13 4.19 9.73 -5.30
CA SER A 13 4.27 8.25 -5.24
C SER A 13 5.32 7.75 -4.25
N TYR A 14 6.45 8.46 -4.12
CA TYR A 14 7.50 8.11 -3.17
C TYR A 14 7.06 8.37 -1.72
N GLU A 15 6.53 9.56 -1.45
CA GLU A 15 6.00 9.96 -0.13
C GLU A 15 4.86 9.04 0.31
N ALA A 16 3.96 8.67 -0.60
CA ALA A 16 2.90 7.69 -0.36
C ALA A 16 3.48 6.33 0.05
N GLY A 17 4.50 5.85 -0.67
CA GLY A 17 5.18 4.59 -0.34
C GLY A 17 5.85 4.62 1.03
N VAL A 18 6.54 5.70 1.37
CA VAL A 18 7.16 5.90 2.70
C VAL A 18 6.10 5.93 3.78
N LEU A 19 5.02 6.71 3.60
CA LEU A 19 3.92 6.79 4.55
C LEU A 19 3.28 5.42 4.78
N MET A 20 3.01 4.66 3.72
CA MET A 20 2.49 3.30 3.85
C MET A 20 3.46 2.39 4.63
N GLY A 21 4.76 2.44 4.33
CA GLY A 21 5.76 1.64 5.06
C GLY A 21 5.84 1.99 6.55
N MET A 22 5.75 3.28 6.89
CA MET A 22 5.71 3.73 8.29
C MET A 22 4.45 3.24 9.00
N MET A 23 3.28 3.36 8.37
CA MET A 23 2.01 2.88 8.93
C MET A 23 2.00 1.35 9.11
N GLU A 24 2.62 0.60 8.19
CA GLU A 24 2.74 -0.85 8.32
C GLU A 24 3.62 -1.24 9.52
N LYS A 25 4.74 -0.53 9.73
CA LYS A 25 5.71 -0.81 10.79
C LYS A 25 5.21 -0.46 12.20
N GLU A 26 4.53 0.68 12.35
CA GLU A 26 4.06 1.17 13.66
C GLU A 26 2.82 0.41 14.18
N GLY A 27 2.29 -0.54 13.40
CA GLY A 27 1.22 -1.44 13.81
C GLY A 27 -0.12 -0.75 14.10
N GLU A 28 -0.95 -1.40 14.92
CA GLU A 28 -2.33 -0.98 15.19
C GLU A 28 -2.46 0.40 15.86
N THR A 29 -1.44 0.82 16.61
CA THR A 29 -1.43 2.09 17.34
C THR A 29 -1.57 3.30 16.41
N ILE A 30 -1.00 3.23 15.21
CA ILE A 30 -1.09 4.27 14.18
C ILE A 30 -2.08 3.91 13.07
N LYS A 31 -2.24 2.62 12.74
CA LYS A 31 -3.21 2.18 11.73
C LYS A 31 -4.65 2.50 12.12
N GLN A 32 -5.05 2.41 13.39
CA GLN A 32 -6.44 2.70 13.77
C GLN A 32 -6.85 4.16 13.55
N PRO A 33 -6.12 5.17 14.09
CA PRO A 33 -6.47 6.57 13.87
C PRO A 33 -6.42 6.99 12.40
N LEU A 34 -5.52 6.39 11.61
CA LEU A 34 -5.31 6.71 10.20
C LEU A 34 -5.90 5.66 9.26
N SER A 35 -6.82 4.82 9.73
CA SER A 35 -7.39 3.70 8.97
C SER A 35 -8.01 4.14 7.65
N HIS A 36 -8.64 5.32 7.63
CA HIS A 36 -9.22 5.89 6.41
C HIS A 36 -8.14 6.34 5.40
N VAL A 37 -7.05 6.94 5.88
CA VAL A 37 -5.90 7.32 5.03
C VAL A 37 -5.23 6.07 4.48
N TRP A 38 -5.02 5.05 5.34
CA TRP A 38 -4.47 3.76 4.94
C TRP A 38 -5.29 3.10 3.82
N GLN A 39 -6.61 3.03 3.97
CA GLN A 39 -7.50 2.47 2.95
C GLN A 39 -7.42 3.23 1.63
N GLN A 40 -7.31 4.57 1.67
CA GLN A 40 -7.15 5.38 0.47
C GLN A 40 -5.80 5.10 -0.22
N LEU A 41 -4.70 5.01 0.53
CA LEU A 41 -3.38 4.69 -0.01
C LEU A 41 -3.34 3.29 -0.63
N VAL A 42 -3.93 2.28 0.03
CA VAL A 42 -4.04 0.91 -0.51
C VAL A 42 -4.85 0.90 -1.81
N ARG A 43 -5.98 1.61 -1.87
CA ARG A 43 -6.80 1.72 -3.09
C ARG A 43 -6.04 2.40 -4.22
N LEU A 44 -5.35 3.50 -3.93
CA LEU A 44 -4.52 4.21 -4.91
C LEU A 44 -3.42 3.30 -5.46
N LYS A 45 -2.70 2.60 -4.57
CA LYS A 45 -1.64 1.68 -4.97
C LYS A 45 -2.16 0.57 -5.89
N LYS A 46 -3.28 -0.08 -5.55
CA LYS A 46 -3.88 -1.12 -6.39
C LYS A 46 -4.32 -0.57 -7.76
N ALA A 47 -4.86 0.64 -7.80
CA ALA A 47 -5.28 1.28 -9.05
C ALA A 47 -4.08 1.57 -9.97
N ILE A 48 -2.99 2.09 -9.40
CA ILE A 48 -1.74 2.34 -10.14
C ILE A 48 -1.12 1.03 -10.63
N GLU A 49 -0.97 0.04 -9.75
CA GLU A 49 -0.43 -1.28 -10.13
C GLU A 49 -1.23 -1.92 -11.26
N LYS A 50 -2.56 -1.80 -11.22
CA LYS A 50 -3.42 -2.30 -12.30
C LYS A 50 -3.26 -1.50 -13.60
N ALA A 51 -3.09 -0.18 -13.51
CA ALA A 51 -2.89 0.68 -14.67
C ALA A 51 -1.54 0.44 -15.35
N ASP A 52 -0.51 0.13 -14.57
CA ASP A 52 0.86 -0.12 -15.01
C ASP A 52 1.12 -1.62 -15.30
N GLY A 53 0.08 -2.45 -15.37
CA GLY A 53 0.18 -3.86 -15.72
C GLY A 53 0.98 -4.72 -14.74
N VAL A 54 1.10 -4.30 -13.48
CA VAL A 54 1.89 -5.01 -12.46
C VAL A 54 1.27 -6.36 -12.13
N VAL A 55 2.03 -7.43 -12.35
CA VAL A 55 1.68 -8.80 -12.00
C VAL A 55 2.25 -9.13 -10.62
N LYS A 56 1.41 -9.72 -9.76
CA LYS A 56 1.79 -10.16 -8.41
C LYS A 56 1.82 -11.69 -8.33
N LYS A 57 2.84 -12.22 -7.69
CA LYS A 57 2.98 -13.66 -7.44
C LYS A 57 3.55 -13.92 -6.05
N ILE A 58 2.86 -14.74 -5.27
CA ILE A 58 3.43 -15.28 -4.03
C ILE A 58 4.35 -16.46 -4.39
N LEU A 59 5.61 -16.35 -4.00
CA LEU A 59 6.64 -17.36 -4.22
C LEU A 59 6.53 -18.47 -3.15
N PRO A 60 7.10 -19.67 -3.40
CA PRO A 60 7.03 -20.78 -2.44
C PRO A 60 7.63 -20.48 -1.06
N ASN A 61 8.54 -19.50 -0.97
CA ASN A 61 9.13 -19.04 0.28
C ASN A 61 8.28 -17.97 1.01
N GLY A 62 7.06 -17.70 0.55
CA GLY A 62 6.15 -16.71 1.12
C GLY A 62 6.44 -15.25 0.73
N MET A 63 7.44 -15.01 -0.14
CA MET A 63 7.76 -13.67 -0.62
C MET A 63 6.79 -13.25 -1.74
N LEU A 64 6.51 -11.95 -1.83
CA LEU A 64 5.78 -11.35 -2.94
C LEU A 64 6.76 -10.91 -4.02
N GLU A 65 6.54 -11.41 -5.23
CA GLU A 65 7.15 -10.90 -6.46
C GLU A 65 6.16 -9.96 -7.15
N LEU A 66 6.63 -8.75 -7.48
CA LEU A 66 5.96 -7.80 -8.35
C LEU A 66 6.78 -7.65 -9.63
N THR A 67 6.12 -7.79 -10.78
CA THR A 67 6.72 -7.59 -12.11
C THR A 67 5.89 -6.59 -12.89
N ASP A 68 6.51 -5.53 -13.42
CA ASP A 68 5.85 -4.57 -14.31
C ASP A 68 6.00 -4.96 -15.78
N GLU A 69 5.37 -4.18 -16.67
CA GLU A 69 5.40 -4.41 -18.12
C GLU A 69 6.81 -4.30 -18.74
N ASP A 70 7.68 -3.49 -18.13
CA ASP A 70 9.08 -3.32 -18.54
C ASP A 70 9.98 -4.49 -18.07
N GLY A 71 9.43 -5.41 -17.27
CA GLY A 71 10.15 -6.56 -16.72
C GLY A 71 10.97 -6.22 -15.47
N ASN A 72 10.79 -5.05 -14.87
CA ASN A 72 11.38 -4.74 -13.57
C ASN A 72 10.73 -5.63 -12.51
N ARG A 73 11.58 -6.21 -11.65
CA ARG A 73 11.15 -7.18 -10.65
C ARG A 73 11.55 -6.74 -9.25
N ILE A 74 10.58 -6.76 -8.35
CA ILE A 74 10.78 -6.52 -6.92
C ILE A 74 10.34 -7.76 -6.15
N ILE A 75 11.21 -8.28 -5.29
CA ILE A 75 10.92 -9.41 -4.40
C ILE A 75 11.08 -8.93 -2.96
N ARG A 76 10.00 -9.00 -2.18
CA ARG A 76 9.98 -8.57 -0.77
C ARG A 76 8.95 -9.36 0.04
N PRO A 77 8.95 -9.26 1.37
CA PRO A 77 7.82 -9.75 2.15
C PRO A 77 6.53 -9.04 1.72
N PRO A 78 5.40 -9.76 1.59
CA PRO A 78 4.10 -9.14 1.34
C PRO A 78 3.72 -8.21 2.49
N TYR A 79 3.00 -7.13 2.18
CA TYR A 79 2.29 -6.41 3.22
C TYR A 79 1.05 -7.19 3.65
N SER A 80 0.55 -6.92 4.85
CA SER A 80 -0.61 -7.62 5.42
C SER A 80 -1.80 -7.66 4.45
N TRP A 81 -2.08 -6.52 3.80
CA TRP A 81 -3.19 -6.35 2.85
C TRP A 81 -2.96 -6.97 1.46
N GLU A 82 -1.74 -7.39 1.13
CA GLU A 82 -1.42 -8.02 -0.17
C GLU A 82 -1.66 -9.53 -0.17
N ILE A 83 -1.83 -10.11 1.01
CA ILE A 83 -2.13 -11.53 1.19
C ILE A 83 -3.65 -11.76 1.22
N GLU A 84 -4.42 -10.78 1.68
CA GLU A 84 -5.88 -10.89 1.89
C GLU A 84 -6.71 -10.88 0.59
N ASP A 85 -6.13 -10.43 -0.54
CA ASP A 85 -6.85 -10.20 -1.81
C ASP A 85 -6.45 -11.17 -2.94
N ASN A 86 -5.89 -12.34 -2.61
CA ASN A 86 -5.52 -13.35 -3.59
C ASN A 86 -6.39 -14.62 -3.49
#